data_AF-A0A9Y4NXC3-F1
#
_entry.id   AF-A0A9Y4NXC3-F1
#
_cell.length_a   1.000
_cell.length_b   1.000
_cell.length_c   1.000
_cell.angle_alpha   90.00
_cell.angle_beta   90.00
_cell.angle_gamma   90.00
#
_symmetry.space_group_name_H-M   'P 1'
#
loop_
_entity.id
_entity.type
_entity.pdbx_description
1 polymer ?
#
loop_
_entity_poly.entity_id
_entity_poly.type
_entity_poly.pdbx_seq_one_letter_code
_entity_poly.pdbx_strand_id
1 'polypeptide(L)'
;MFDEPSSYLDVKQRLKAAITIRSLITPDRYIIVVEHDLSVLDYLSDFICCLYGVPSAYGVVTMPFSVREGINIFLDGYVPTENLRFRETSLVFKVAETANEEEVKRLRHYQYPEMGKTMGEFTLEIKGGEFTDSEIMVMLGENGEMFCLGLDQRGDPQEPQLKTCFTIKRI
;
A
#
# COMPACT_ATOMS: atom_id res chain seq x y z
N MET A 1 -4.24 -21.57 2.43
CA MET A 1 -3.10 -20.63 2.55
C MET A 1 -3.17 -19.73 1.34
N PHE A 2 -3.08 -18.41 1.55
CA PHE A 2 -3.05 -17.41 0.50
C PHE A 2 -1.70 -16.71 0.56
N ASP A 3 -1.01 -16.62 -0.58
CA ASP A 3 0.29 -15.97 -0.70
C ASP A 3 0.15 -14.77 -1.63
N GLU A 4 0.33 -13.57 -1.08
CA GLU A 4 0.17 -12.28 -1.76
C GLU A 4 -1.10 -12.15 -2.65
N PRO A 5 -2.32 -12.38 -2.10
CA PRO A 5 -3.55 -12.27 -2.88
C PRO A 5 -3.83 -10.86 -3.40
N SER A 6 -3.20 -9.81 -2.84
CA SER A 6 -3.36 -8.42 -3.28
C SER A 6 -2.53 -8.02 -4.50
N SER A 7 -1.59 -8.86 -4.95
CA SER A 7 -0.65 -8.53 -6.03
C SER A 7 -1.38 -8.19 -7.34
N TYR A 8 -1.01 -7.05 -7.93
CA TYR A 8 -1.57 -6.48 -9.17
C TYR A 8 -3.06 -6.10 -9.13
N LEU A 9 -3.71 -6.14 -7.95
CA LEU A 9 -5.11 -5.76 -7.81
C LEU A 9 -5.29 -4.27 -7.51
N ASP A 10 -6.40 -3.73 -8.01
CA ASP A 10 -6.87 -2.40 -7.62
C ASP A 10 -7.27 -2.32 -6.17
N VAL A 11 -7.30 -1.12 -5.61
CA VAL A 11 -7.79 -0.86 -4.24
C VAL A 11 -9.16 -1.51 -3.99
N LYS A 12 -10.10 -1.38 -4.92
CA LYS A 12 -11.43 -1.98 -4.82
C LYS A 12 -11.42 -3.50 -4.95
N GLN A 13 -10.59 -4.03 -5.84
CA GLN A 13 -10.45 -5.48 -6.03
C GLN A 13 -9.80 -6.13 -4.82
N ARG A 14 -8.77 -5.49 -4.23
CA ARG A 14 -8.13 -5.92 -2.97
C ARG A 14 -9.14 -6.02 -1.84
N LEU A 15 -9.98 -5.00 -1.64
CA LEU A 15 -11.02 -5.03 -0.60
C LEU A 15 -12.04 -6.16 -0.84
N LYS A 16 -12.49 -6.35 -2.08
CA LYS A 16 -13.41 -7.45 -2.43
C LYS A 16 -12.77 -8.81 -2.16
N ALA A 17 -11.54 -9.02 -2.61
CA ALA A 17 -10.79 -10.25 -2.36
C ALA A 17 -10.66 -10.51 -0.86
N ALA A 18 -10.35 -9.47 -0.08
CA ALA A 18 -10.22 -9.58 1.36
C ALA A 18 -11.54 -9.99 2.05
N ILE A 19 -12.67 -9.40 1.63
CA ILE A 19 -14.02 -9.81 2.10
C ILE A 19 -14.31 -11.27 1.75
N THR A 20 -14.00 -11.68 0.52
CA THR A 20 -14.22 -13.07 0.08
C THR A 20 -13.37 -14.04 0.90
N ILE A 21 -12.08 -13.76 1.11
CA ILE A 21 -11.20 -14.58 1.93
C ILE A 21 -11.74 -14.66 3.37
N ARG A 22 -12.22 -13.54 3.92
CA ARG A 22 -12.81 -13.49 5.26
C ARG A 22 -14.09 -14.30 5.37
N SER A 23 -14.88 -14.39 4.30
CA SER A 23 -16.11 -15.21 4.28
C SER A 23 -15.85 -16.72 4.30
N LEU A 24 -14.64 -17.16 3.93
CA LEU A 24 -14.24 -18.58 3.94
C LEU A 24 -13.88 -19.08 5.34
N ILE A 25 -13.80 -18.19 6.34
CA ILE A 25 -13.47 -18.55 7.72
C ILE A 25 -14.65 -19.33 8.32
N THR A 26 -14.38 -20.57 8.71
CA THR A 26 -15.29 -21.42 9.47
C THR A 26 -14.57 -21.92 10.73
N PRO A 27 -15.29 -22.31 11.80
CA PRO A 27 -14.67 -22.71 13.07
C PRO A 27 -13.78 -23.97 13.00
N ASP A 28 -13.83 -24.71 11.88
CA ASP A 28 -13.05 -25.94 11.64
C ASP A 28 -11.92 -25.72 10.62
N ARG A 29 -11.64 -24.47 10.23
CA ARG A 29 -10.66 -24.18 9.17
C ARG A 29 -9.68 -23.09 9.57
N TYR A 30 -8.41 -23.39 9.36
CA TYR A 30 -7.31 -22.45 9.54
C TYR A 30 -6.96 -21.77 8.22
N ILE A 31 -6.81 -20.45 8.28
CA ILE A 31 -6.43 -19.65 7.13
C ILE A 31 -5.16 -18.87 7.50
N ILE A 32 -4.13 -19.04 6.67
CA ILE A 32 -2.88 -18.30 6.75
C ILE A 32 -2.80 -17.46 5.49
N VAL A 33 -2.48 -16.17 5.67
CA VAL A 33 -2.35 -15.20 4.60
C VAL A 33 -0.98 -14.54 4.72
N VAL A 34 -0.27 -14.45 3.60
CA VAL A 34 0.97 -13.68 3.46
C VAL A 34 0.61 -12.39 2.73
N GLU A 35 0.95 -11.24 3.32
CA GLU A 35 0.66 -9.96 2.70
C GLU A 35 1.77 -8.93 2.97
N HIS A 36 1.93 -8.05 2.01
CA HIS A 36 2.86 -6.93 2.07
C HIS A 36 2.12 -5.60 2.31
N ASP A 37 0.82 -5.55 2.06
CA ASP A 37 -0.04 -4.38 2.24
C ASP A 37 -0.64 -4.36 3.66
N LEU A 38 -0.26 -3.34 4.45
CA LEU A 38 -0.76 -3.16 5.82
C LEU A 38 -2.28 -2.94 5.89
N SER A 39 -2.87 -2.29 4.89
CA SER A 39 -4.32 -1.99 4.89
C SER A 39 -5.15 -3.23 4.65
N VAL A 40 -4.72 -4.09 3.73
CA VAL A 40 -5.38 -5.39 3.48
C VAL A 40 -5.17 -6.33 4.67
N LEU A 41 -3.97 -6.29 5.25
CA LEU A 41 -3.60 -7.10 6.40
C LEU A 41 -4.43 -6.75 7.64
N ASP A 42 -4.64 -5.47 7.95
CA ASP A 42 -5.52 -5.03 9.05
C ASP A 42 -6.95 -5.59 8.90
N TYR A 43 -7.47 -5.64 7.66
CA TYR A 43 -8.82 -6.14 7.40
C TYR A 43 -8.95 -7.67 7.53
N LEU A 44 -7.92 -8.42 7.14
CA LEU A 44 -7.93 -9.88 7.09
C LEU A 44 -7.60 -10.54 8.43
N SER A 45 -6.73 -9.92 9.21
CA SER A 45 -6.05 -10.53 10.35
C SER A 45 -6.90 -10.49 11.62
N ASP A 46 -6.81 -11.56 12.42
CA ASP A 46 -7.11 -11.46 13.87
C ASP A 46 -5.82 -11.44 14.69
N PHE A 47 -4.78 -12.11 14.19
CA PHE A 47 -3.42 -12.10 14.74
C PHE A 47 -2.40 -11.91 13.61
N ILE A 48 -1.31 -11.21 13.93
CA ILE A 48 -0.21 -10.92 12.99
C ILE A 48 1.08 -11.53 13.52
N CYS A 49 1.89 -12.11 12.64
CA CYS A 49 3.25 -12.54 12.94
C CYS A 49 4.24 -11.75 12.07
N CYS A 50 5.06 -10.93 12.70
CA CYS A 50 6.09 -10.19 11.98
C CYS A 50 7.25 -11.12 11.64
N LEU A 51 7.85 -10.94 10.46
CA LEU A 51 9.15 -11.51 10.15
C LEU A 51 10.17 -10.42 10.05
N TYR A 52 11.33 -10.71 10.60
CA TYR A 52 12.49 -9.86 10.45
C TYR A 52 13.72 -10.72 10.24
N GLY A 53 14.76 -10.08 9.71
CA GLY A 53 16.00 -10.74 9.37
C GLY A 53 16.70 -10.01 8.24
N VAL A 54 17.66 -10.69 7.64
CA VAL A 54 18.42 -10.20 6.49
C VAL A 54 17.98 -10.98 5.26
N PRO A 55 17.47 -10.31 4.21
CA PRO A 55 17.11 -10.97 2.96
C PRO A 55 18.25 -11.85 2.46
N SER A 56 17.91 -13.05 1.97
CA SER A 56 18.87 -14.05 1.49
C SER A 56 19.86 -14.61 2.53
N ALA A 57 19.73 -14.29 3.82
CA ALA A 57 20.57 -14.85 4.88
C ALA A 57 19.76 -15.60 5.94
N TYR A 58 18.86 -14.92 6.65
CA TYR A 58 18.00 -15.54 7.66
C TYR A 58 16.72 -14.73 7.89
N GLY A 59 15.67 -15.41 8.32
CA GLY A 59 14.41 -14.81 8.74
C GLY A 59 13.92 -15.50 10.02
N VAL A 60 13.48 -14.71 10.99
CA VAL A 60 12.90 -15.15 12.25
C VAL A 60 11.44 -14.71 12.29
N VAL A 61 10.57 -15.59 12.79
CA VAL A 61 9.14 -15.34 12.97
C VAL A 61 8.89 -14.99 14.43
N THR A 62 8.22 -13.86 14.68
CA THR A 62 7.83 -13.47 16.04
C THR A 62 6.66 -14.31 16.56
N MET A 63 6.42 -14.23 17.87
CA MET A 63 5.14 -14.69 18.43
C MET A 63 3.96 -13.91 17.82
N PRO A 64 2.74 -14.49 17.80
CA PRO A 64 1.55 -13.82 17.29
C PRO A 64 1.19 -12.62 18.18
N PHE A 65 1.00 -11.47 17.55
CA PHE A 65 0.53 -10.24 18.19
C PHE A 65 -0.91 -9.93 17.78
N SER A 66 -1.58 -9.08 18.57
CA SER A 66 -2.84 -8.48 18.12
C SER A 66 -2.59 -7.58 16.90
N VAL A 67 -3.63 -7.39 16.08
CA VAL A 67 -3.51 -6.64 14.82
C VAL A 67 -2.92 -5.24 15.02
N ARG A 68 -3.46 -4.50 16.00
CA ARG A 68 -3.01 -3.15 16.33
C ARG A 68 -1.56 -3.12 16.83
N GLU A 69 -1.19 -4.03 17.73
CA GLU A 69 0.18 -4.08 18.26
C GLU A 69 1.18 -4.48 17.17
N GLY A 70 0.84 -5.47 16.34
CA GLY A 70 1.69 -5.93 15.24
C GLY A 70 1.99 -4.83 14.22
N ILE A 71 0.98 -4.07 13.80
CA ILE A 71 1.16 -2.95 12.87
C ILE A 71 2.03 -1.86 13.49
N ASN A 72 1.80 -1.50 14.76
CA ASN A 72 2.60 -0.48 15.44
C ASN A 72 4.07 -0.92 15.59
N ILE A 73 4.32 -2.16 16.02
CA ILE A 73 5.66 -2.74 16.10
C ILE A 73 6.36 -2.71 14.74
N PHE A 74 5.62 -2.99 13.66
CA PHE A 74 6.15 -2.94 12.29
C PHE A 74 6.52 -1.53 11.83
N LEU A 75 5.69 -0.53 12.17
CA LEU A 75 5.92 0.88 11.84
C LEU A 75 7.07 1.48 12.66
N ASP A 76 7.15 1.14 13.94
CA ASP A 76 8.20 1.59 14.87
C ASP A 76 9.57 0.95 14.57
N GLY A 77 9.58 -0.21 13.92
CA GLY A 77 10.82 -0.91 13.54
C GLY A 77 11.53 -1.61 14.69
N TYR A 78 10.83 -1.80 15.81
CA TYR A 78 11.37 -2.36 17.04
C TYR A 78 10.42 -3.38 17.65
N VAL A 79 10.90 -4.60 17.84
CA VAL A 79 10.15 -5.71 18.45
C VAL A 79 10.50 -5.77 19.94
N PRO A 80 9.59 -5.37 20.85
CA PRO A 80 9.88 -5.28 22.27
C PRO A 80 10.12 -6.64 22.94
N THR A 81 9.46 -7.70 22.47
CA THR A 81 9.57 -9.05 23.06
C THR A 81 10.95 -9.68 22.88
N GLU A 82 11.64 -9.33 21.80
CA GLU A 82 12.96 -9.89 21.46
C GLU A 82 14.07 -8.86 21.61
N ASN A 83 13.72 -7.64 22.06
CA ASN A 83 14.62 -6.51 22.21
C ASN A 83 15.46 -6.24 20.94
N LEU A 84 14.82 -6.36 19.77
CA LEU A 84 15.48 -6.28 18.48
C LEU A 84 14.91 -5.13 17.65
N ARG A 85 15.80 -4.28 17.13
CA ARG A 85 15.48 -3.19 16.22
C ARG A 85 15.91 -3.57 14.80
N PHE A 86 14.95 -3.74 13.89
CA PHE A 86 15.22 -4.10 12.50
C PHE A 86 15.17 -2.91 11.53
N ARG A 87 14.82 -1.71 12.04
CA ARG A 87 14.87 -0.44 11.31
C ARG A 87 15.28 0.68 12.28
N GLU A 88 16.18 1.56 11.84
CA GLU A 88 16.66 2.69 12.68
C GLU A 88 15.61 3.80 12.81
N THR A 89 14.88 4.10 11.73
CA THR A 89 13.86 5.15 11.66
C THR A 89 12.45 4.56 11.72
N SER A 90 11.55 5.21 12.47
CA SER A 90 10.13 4.88 12.45
C SER A 90 9.44 5.53 11.25
N LEU A 91 8.45 4.84 10.69
CA LEU A 91 7.57 5.39 9.67
C LEU A 91 6.41 6.10 10.37
N VAL A 92 6.51 7.42 10.50
CA VAL A 92 5.42 8.26 11.01
C VAL A 92 4.72 8.90 9.82
N PHE A 93 3.41 8.65 9.70
CA PHE A 93 2.57 9.38 8.75
C PHE A 93 2.43 10.82 9.25
N LYS A 94 3.31 11.71 8.78
CA LYS A 94 3.10 13.14 8.91
C LYS A 94 2.00 13.51 7.91
N VAL A 95 0.78 13.68 8.42
CA VAL A 95 -0.25 14.44 7.70
C VAL A 95 0.39 15.79 7.39
N ALA A 96 0.37 16.18 6.11
CA ALA A 96 1.07 17.35 5.59
C ALA A 96 0.52 18.65 6.20
N GLU A 97 0.90 18.97 7.43
CA GLU A 97 0.78 20.30 8.01
C GLU A 97 2.10 21.04 7.76
N THR A 98 2.41 21.37 6.51
CA THR A 98 3.28 22.52 6.15
C THR A 98 3.33 22.68 4.64
N ALA A 99 2.30 23.28 4.07
CA ALA A 99 2.49 24.18 2.94
C ALA A 99 2.11 25.56 3.47
N ASN A 100 3.10 26.42 3.70
CA ASN A 100 2.83 27.83 3.98
C ASN A 100 2.13 28.39 2.74
N GLU A 101 0.90 28.91 2.91
CA GLU A 101 0.09 29.50 1.82
C GLU A 101 0.84 30.63 1.06
N GLU A 102 1.90 31.17 1.64
CA GLU A 102 2.74 32.24 1.06
C GLU A 102 3.72 31.77 -0.03
N GLU A 103 4.18 30.51 -0.02
CA GLU A 103 5.06 29.98 -1.07
C GLU A 103 4.30 29.63 -2.36
N VAL A 104 3.02 29.26 -2.24
CA VAL A 104 2.15 28.86 -3.37
C VAL A 104 1.91 30.03 -4.34
N LYS A 105 1.90 31.29 -3.86
CA LYS A 105 1.64 32.49 -4.69
C LYS A 105 2.73 32.81 -5.71
N ARG A 106 3.91 32.20 -5.65
CA ARG A 106 5.02 32.44 -6.61
C ARG A 106 5.17 31.34 -7.66
N LEU A 107 4.35 30.29 -7.58
CA LEU A 107 4.47 29.15 -8.45
C LEU A 107 3.75 29.42 -9.78
N ARG A 108 4.32 28.89 -10.87
CA ARG A 108 3.68 28.97 -12.18
C ARG A 108 2.52 27.99 -12.20
N HIS A 109 1.32 28.51 -12.43
CA HIS A 109 0.13 27.70 -12.64
C HIS A 109 0.09 27.25 -14.11
N TYR A 110 0.10 25.94 -14.33
CA TYR A 110 -0.11 25.34 -15.64
C TYR A 110 -1.54 24.82 -15.71
N GLN A 111 -2.33 25.34 -16.64
CA GLN A 111 -3.69 24.89 -16.88
C GLN A 111 -3.70 23.90 -18.04
N TYR A 112 -4.33 22.75 -17.84
CA TYR A 112 -4.60 21.79 -18.90
C TYR A 112 -6.09 21.82 -19.25
N PRO A 113 -6.46 21.86 -20.55
CA PRO A 113 -7.85 21.90 -20.98
C PRO A 113 -8.52 20.54 -20.79
N GLU A 114 -9.84 20.51 -20.94
CA GLU A 114 -10.60 19.26 -21.01
C GLU A 114 -10.16 18.45 -22.24
N MET A 115 -9.83 17.17 -22.02
CA MET A 115 -9.32 16.27 -23.05
C MET A 115 -10.10 14.96 -23.05
N GLY A 116 -10.57 14.52 -24.22
CA GLY A 116 -11.18 13.21 -24.40
C GLY A 116 -10.30 12.32 -25.27
N LYS A 117 -10.06 11.08 -24.86
CA LYS A 117 -9.35 10.09 -25.69
C LYS A 117 -10.13 8.78 -25.76
N THR A 118 -10.45 8.37 -26.98
CA THR A 118 -11.13 7.09 -27.24
C THR A 118 -10.16 6.11 -27.86
N MET A 119 -10.07 4.91 -27.29
CA MET A 119 -9.28 3.80 -27.82
C MET A 119 -10.15 2.53 -27.86
N GLY A 120 -10.72 2.23 -29.02
CA GLY A 120 -11.63 1.10 -29.19
C GLY A 120 -12.91 1.28 -28.38
N GLU A 121 -13.17 0.38 -27.44
CA GLU A 121 -14.33 0.42 -26.53
C GLU A 121 -14.09 1.30 -25.29
N PHE A 122 -12.89 1.81 -25.09
CA PHE A 122 -12.52 2.61 -23.92
C PHE A 122 -12.56 4.11 -24.24
N THR A 123 -13.29 4.88 -23.42
CA THR A 123 -13.38 6.34 -23.49
C THR A 123 -12.83 6.96 -22.21
N LEU A 124 -11.79 7.76 -22.33
CA LEU A 124 -11.20 8.54 -21.24
C LEU A 124 -11.63 10.00 -21.36
N GLU A 125 -12.24 10.53 -20.31
CA GLU A 125 -12.56 11.96 -20.19
C GLU A 125 -11.70 12.58 -19.07
N ILE A 126 -10.86 13.54 -19.44
CA ILE A 126 -10.00 14.30 -18.54
C ILE A 126 -10.62 15.68 -18.38
N LYS A 127 -11.10 15.99 -17.18
CA LYS A 127 -11.59 17.34 -16.86
C LYS A 127 -10.43 18.32 -16.76
N GLY A 128 -10.61 19.52 -17.30
CA GLY A 128 -9.60 20.57 -17.18
C GLY A 128 -9.28 20.90 -15.72
N GLY A 129 -8.01 21.19 -15.45
CA GLY A 129 -7.52 21.51 -14.11
C GLY A 129 -6.24 22.33 -14.17
N GLU A 130 -5.69 22.60 -13.00
CA GLU A 130 -4.45 23.35 -12.84
C GLU A 130 -3.48 22.59 -11.95
N PHE A 131 -2.19 22.69 -12.25
CA PHE A 131 -1.12 22.20 -11.39
C PHE A 131 -0.04 23.27 -11.26
N THR A 132 0.64 23.29 -10.11
CA THR A 132 1.76 24.21 -9.88
C THR A 132 3.11 23.51 -9.99
N ASP A 133 4.16 24.28 -10.28
CA ASP A 133 5.53 23.82 -10.12
C ASP A 133 5.77 23.45 -8.65
N SER A 134 6.36 22.30 -8.36
CA SER A 134 6.64 21.80 -7.00
C SER A 134 5.48 21.19 -6.21
N GLU A 135 4.35 20.87 -6.85
CA GLU A 135 3.29 20.02 -6.25
C GLU A 135 3.40 18.54 -6.66
N ILE A 136 3.06 17.65 -5.73
CA ILE A 136 2.91 16.21 -6.00
C ILE A 136 1.43 15.93 -6.26
N MET A 137 1.08 15.66 -7.52
CA MET A 137 -0.29 15.23 -7.87
C MET A 137 -0.39 13.71 -7.82
N VAL A 138 -1.24 13.20 -6.93
CA VAL A 138 -1.52 11.77 -6.80
C VAL A 138 -2.71 11.40 -7.67
N MET A 139 -2.50 10.49 -8.62
CA MET A 139 -3.57 9.91 -9.44
C MET A 139 -4.05 8.60 -8.82
N LEU A 140 -5.35 8.49 -8.57
CA LEU A 140 -6.00 7.29 -8.01
C LEU A 140 -7.15 6.88 -8.94
N GLY A 141 -7.21 5.61 -9.32
CA GLY A 141 -8.25 5.07 -10.20
C GLY A 141 -8.23 3.54 -10.25
N GLU A 142 -9.27 2.94 -10.83
CA GLU A 142 -9.34 1.50 -11.10
C GLU A 142 -8.46 1.13 -12.31
N ASN A 143 -7.93 -0.10 -12.35
CA ASN A 143 -7.12 -0.62 -13.44
C ASN A 143 -7.98 -0.63 -14.70
N GLY A 144 -7.49 0.06 -15.72
CA GLY A 144 -8.20 0.30 -16.97
C GLY A 144 -8.62 1.75 -17.16
N GLU A 145 -8.80 2.54 -16.10
CA GLU A 145 -9.27 3.94 -16.25
C GLU A 145 -8.15 4.96 -16.46
N MET A 146 -6.94 4.74 -15.94
CA MET A 146 -5.97 5.86 -15.83
C MET A 146 -4.51 5.54 -16.13
N PHE A 147 -4.02 4.33 -15.83
CA PHE A 147 -2.58 4.14 -15.65
C PHE A 147 -1.78 3.91 -16.95
N CYS A 148 -2.35 3.21 -17.94
CA CYS A 148 -1.58 2.80 -19.13
C CYS A 148 -1.46 3.88 -20.24
N LEU A 149 -2.22 4.98 -20.16
CA LEU A 149 -2.28 5.97 -21.23
C LEU A 149 -1.42 7.22 -21.00
N GLY A 150 -1.00 7.47 -19.76
CA GLY A 150 -0.18 8.62 -19.39
C GLY A 150 1.33 8.37 -19.39
N LEU A 151 1.79 7.10 -19.40
CA LEU A 151 3.19 6.74 -19.15
C LEU A 151 3.97 6.25 -20.38
N ASP A 152 3.42 6.30 -21.60
CA ASP A 152 4.17 5.91 -22.82
C ASP A 152 5.20 6.98 -23.27
N GLN A 153 5.77 7.74 -22.33
CA GLN A 153 6.96 8.56 -22.56
C GLN A 153 7.93 8.50 -21.38
N ARG A 154 8.79 7.47 -21.44
CA ARG A 154 10.11 7.32 -20.80
C ARG A 154 10.17 7.03 -19.29
N GLY A 155 10.79 5.87 -19.01
CA GLY A 155 11.97 5.81 -18.14
C GLY A 155 11.70 5.30 -16.73
N ASP A 156 12.14 4.07 -16.48
CA ASP A 156 12.17 3.40 -15.18
C ASP A 156 12.62 4.30 -14.01
N PRO A 157 12.08 4.06 -12.81
CA PRO A 157 12.98 3.82 -11.70
C PRO A 157 12.56 2.63 -10.81
N GLN A 158 13.61 1.91 -10.41
CA GLN A 158 13.72 0.80 -9.46
C GLN A 158 12.68 0.71 -8.34
N GLU A 159 12.15 -0.50 -8.21
CA GLU A 159 11.31 -1.02 -7.12
C GLU A 159 12.08 -1.08 -5.78
N PRO A 160 11.56 -0.52 -4.67
CA PRO A 160 12.08 -0.83 -3.35
C PRO A 160 11.57 -2.21 -2.88
N GLN A 161 12.50 -3.09 -2.48
CA GLN A 161 12.20 -4.43 -1.98
C GLN A 161 11.40 -4.39 -0.66
N LEU A 162 10.21 -4.99 -0.65
CA LEU A 162 9.38 -5.11 0.55
C LEU A 162 9.76 -6.32 1.41
N LYS A 163 9.82 -6.08 2.73
CA LYS A 163 9.94 -7.11 3.76
C LYS A 163 8.57 -7.76 4.00
N THR A 164 8.52 -9.09 3.98
CA THR A 164 7.31 -9.92 4.08
C THR A 164 6.75 -9.93 5.50
N CYS A 165 5.43 -9.77 5.64
CA CYS A 165 4.71 -9.90 6.91
C CYS A 165 3.73 -11.08 6.80
N PHE A 166 3.74 -12.00 7.77
CA PHE A 166 2.82 -13.15 7.77
C PHE A 166 1.64 -12.89 8.70
N THR A 167 0.45 -13.27 8.27
CA THR A 167 -0.75 -13.27 9.09
C THR A 167 -1.14 -14.71 9.39
N ILE A 168 -1.14 -15.08 10.67
CA ILE A 168 -1.63 -16.38 11.12
C ILE A 168 -2.96 -16.15 11.81
N LYS A 169 -4.05 -16.63 11.21
CA LYS A 169 -5.37 -16.58 11.83
C LYS A 169 -5.63 -17.87 12.58
N ARG A 170 -5.69 -17.79 13.92
CA ARG A 170 -6.07 -18.89 14.81
C ARG A 170 -7.27 -18.42 15.64
N ILE A 171 -8.36 -19.17 15.60
CA ILE A 171 -9.33 -19.22 16.71
C ILE A 171 -9.29 -20.67 17.21
#